data_AF-D7E6Z2-F1
#
_entry.id   AF-D7E6Z2-F1
#
_cell.length_a   1.000
_cell.length_b   1.000
_cell.length_c   1.000
_cell.angle_alpha   90.00
_cell.angle_beta   90.00
_cell.angle_gamma   90.00
#
_symmetry.space_group_name_H-M   'P 1'
#
loop_
_entity.id
_entity.type
_entity.pdbx_description
1 polymer ?
#
loop_
_entity_poly.entity_id
_entity_poly.type
_entity_poly.pdbx_seq_one_letter_code
_entity_poly.pdbx_strand_id
1 'polypeptide(L)'
;MVKKVKEELEDVSLLKFALESQLKRMYQISDVDVVLFAGVDGKIYASYIPEDLGSRIFEFTNVINNNLRHISQQLEIGLLQSIVEYQFGTVIFSSVGRGALLISLFTQKVNLTENMEIIDTTREVMLHIFEQRPMTSDQLSQYSEDVANELRALSKRVFDEMYTQSSEYKKNMEILDDIKSKISSVMGRGEVDQVLTMAFNEIASSPKWMTENEWILLVEMVIEDQIRPLHGDYVADMCKNEWLPDIKRKLEAFVL
;
A
#
# COMPACT_ATOMS: atom_id res chain seq x y z
N MET A 1 -10.44 19.82 18.00
CA MET A 1 -9.20 19.11 18.40
C MET A 1 -9.15 17.69 17.85
N VAL A 2 -10.17 16.85 18.05
CA VAL A 2 -10.19 15.44 17.57
C VAL A 2 -10.02 15.31 16.05
N LYS A 3 -10.67 16.17 15.24
CA LYS A 3 -10.60 16.13 13.77
C LYS A 3 -9.19 16.42 13.22
N LYS A 4 -8.51 17.41 13.81
CA LYS A 4 -7.14 17.81 13.44
C LYS A 4 -6.10 16.74 13.82
N VAL A 5 -6.27 16.10 14.97
CA VAL A 5 -5.41 14.98 15.39
C VAL A 5 -5.61 13.76 14.49
N LYS A 6 -6.85 13.51 14.03
CA LYS A 6 -7.13 12.42 13.10
C LYS A 6 -6.48 12.66 11.72
N GLU A 7 -6.63 13.86 11.16
CA GLU A 7 -6.00 14.25 9.89
C GLU A 7 -4.45 14.18 9.98
N GLU A 8 -3.85 14.69 11.07
CA GLU A 8 -2.40 14.61 11.29
C GLU A 8 -1.90 13.16 11.47
N LEU A 9 -2.67 12.29 12.13
CA LEU A 9 -2.32 10.87 12.28
C LEU A 9 -2.48 10.08 10.97
N GLU A 10 -3.46 10.43 10.14
CA GLU A 10 -3.63 9.87 8.80
C GLU A 10 -2.43 10.26 7.91
N ASP A 11 -2.06 11.54 7.87
CA ASP A 11 -0.90 12.02 7.10
C ASP A 11 0.43 11.35 7.50
N VAL A 12 0.67 11.17 8.80
CA VAL A 12 1.88 10.47 9.30
C VAL A 12 1.87 8.98 8.94
N SER A 13 0.70 8.34 9.03
CA SER A 13 0.55 6.93 8.67
C SER A 13 0.77 6.71 7.18
N LEU A 14 0.29 7.63 6.34
CA LEU A 14 0.46 7.61 4.90
C LEU A 14 1.91 7.86 4.49
N LEU A 15 2.56 8.84 5.11
CA LEU A 15 3.97 9.09 4.89
C LEU A 15 4.81 7.85 5.22
N LYS A 16 4.54 7.22 6.37
CA LYS A 16 5.21 5.99 6.76
C LYS A 16 4.96 4.86 5.76
N PHE A 17 3.71 4.64 5.37
CA PHE A 17 3.35 3.61 4.39
C PHE A 17 4.01 3.84 3.03
N ALA A 18 4.05 5.08 2.54
CA ALA A 18 4.69 5.43 1.27
C ALA A 18 6.19 5.12 1.32
N LEU A 19 6.88 5.50 2.41
CA LEU A 19 8.29 5.19 2.62
C LEU A 19 8.52 3.68 2.64
N GLU A 20 7.78 2.93 3.47
CA GLU A 20 7.91 1.47 3.57
C GLU A 20 7.59 0.76 2.25
N SER A 21 6.56 1.20 1.53
CA SER A 21 6.19 0.68 0.21
C SER A 21 7.28 0.89 -0.83
N GLN A 22 7.98 2.02 -0.76
CA GLN A 22 9.10 2.27 -1.65
C GLN A 22 10.31 1.40 -1.31
N LEU A 23 10.65 1.25 -0.02
CA LEU A 23 11.74 0.36 0.40
C LEU A 23 11.48 -1.10 0.01
N LYS A 24 10.24 -1.58 0.20
CA LYS A 24 9.82 -2.92 -0.22
C LYS A 24 9.95 -3.11 -1.72
N ARG A 25 9.60 -2.09 -2.52
CA ARG A 25 9.71 -2.16 -3.99
C ARG A 25 11.15 -2.25 -4.44
N MET A 26 12.03 -1.42 -3.85
CA MET A 26 13.47 -1.49 -4.11
C MET A 26 14.00 -2.90 -3.83
N TYR A 27 13.66 -3.49 -2.68
CA TYR A 27 14.01 -4.88 -2.38
C TYR A 27 13.52 -5.87 -3.45
N GLN A 28 12.31 -5.69 -3.99
CA GLN A 28 11.73 -6.62 -4.98
C GLN A 28 12.37 -6.57 -6.36
N ILE A 29 13.01 -5.45 -6.71
CA ILE A 29 13.54 -5.22 -8.07
C ILE A 29 15.08 -5.12 -8.09
N SER A 30 15.72 -5.27 -6.93
CA SER A 30 17.18 -5.24 -6.77
C SER A 30 17.65 -6.46 -6.00
N ASP A 31 18.96 -6.64 -5.93
CA ASP A 31 19.59 -7.72 -5.15
C ASP A 31 19.83 -7.30 -3.69
N VAL A 32 19.24 -6.21 -3.23
CA VAL A 32 19.42 -5.70 -1.86
C VAL A 32 18.76 -6.67 -0.88
N ASP A 33 19.50 -7.09 0.14
CA ASP A 33 18.99 -7.98 1.18
C ASP A 33 18.25 -7.20 2.28
N VAL A 34 18.73 -5.99 2.61
CA VAL A 34 18.10 -5.12 3.62
C VAL A 34 18.12 -3.68 3.16
N VAL A 35 16.98 -3.01 3.31
CA VAL A 35 16.85 -1.58 3.01
C VAL A 35 16.40 -0.85 4.27
N LEU A 36 17.13 0.17 4.68
CA LEU A 36 16.76 1.05 5.80
C LEU A 36 16.70 2.50 5.34
N PHE A 37 15.75 3.24 5.87
CA PHE A 37 15.71 4.69 5.80
C PHE A 37 15.84 5.26 7.21
N ALA A 38 16.94 5.97 7.46
CA ALA A 38 17.32 6.38 8.81
C ALA A 38 17.82 7.82 8.86
N GLY A 39 17.64 8.45 10.02
CA GLY A 39 18.29 9.69 10.38
C GLY A 39 19.77 9.48 10.67
N VAL A 40 20.54 10.57 10.57
CA VAL A 40 21.97 10.61 10.90
C VAL A 40 22.25 10.41 12.39
N ASP A 41 21.22 10.53 13.21
CA ASP A 41 21.18 10.19 14.63
C ASP A 41 21.02 8.67 14.89
N GLY A 42 20.82 7.88 13.83
CA GLY A 42 20.59 6.43 13.90
C GLY A 42 19.13 6.03 14.11
N LYS A 43 18.20 6.99 14.14
CA LYS A 43 16.78 6.68 14.23
C LYS A 43 16.27 6.14 12.89
N ILE A 44 15.72 4.93 12.91
CA ILE A 44 15.12 4.33 11.72
C ILE A 44 13.72 4.91 11.53
N TYR A 45 13.45 5.50 10.37
CA TYR A 45 12.15 6.03 9.98
C TYR A 45 11.29 4.98 9.27
N ALA A 46 11.92 4.19 8.38
CA ALA A 46 11.30 3.06 7.70
C ALA A 46 12.36 1.98 7.43
N SER A 47 11.93 0.73 7.32
CA SER A 47 12.83 -0.39 7.03
C SER A 47 12.10 -1.51 6.32
N TYR A 48 12.81 -2.21 5.44
CA TYR A 48 12.39 -3.50 4.92
C TYR A 48 13.48 -4.53 5.22
N ILE A 49 13.15 -5.49 6.09
CA ILE A 49 14.02 -6.56 6.56
C ILE A 49 13.28 -7.88 6.35
N PRO A 50 13.69 -8.76 5.41
CA PRO A 50 13.06 -10.07 5.25
C PRO A 50 13.26 -10.97 6.48
N GLU A 51 12.30 -11.88 6.69
CA GLU A 51 12.24 -12.74 7.90
C GLU A 51 13.41 -13.75 7.99
N ASP A 52 14.06 -14.07 6.87
CA ASP A 52 15.11 -15.10 6.77
C ASP A 52 16.55 -14.55 6.90
N LEU A 53 16.70 -13.32 7.38
CA LEU A 53 18.03 -12.80 7.72
C LEU A 53 18.46 -13.38 9.07
N GLY A 54 19.25 -14.46 9.02
CA GLY A 54 19.91 -15.04 10.19
C GLY A 54 20.82 -14.06 10.95
N SER A 55 21.77 -14.57 11.74
CA SER A 55 22.61 -13.76 12.66
C SER A 55 23.38 -12.59 12.03
N ARG A 56 23.53 -12.56 10.71
CA ARG A 56 24.22 -11.48 9.95
C ARG A 56 23.57 -10.10 10.15
N ILE A 57 22.26 -10.02 10.39
CA ILE A 57 21.56 -8.73 10.62
C ILE A 57 22.13 -7.95 11.82
N PHE A 58 22.54 -8.66 12.87
CA PHE A 58 23.11 -8.05 14.07
C PHE A 58 24.50 -7.47 13.81
N GLU A 59 25.30 -8.14 12.99
CA GLU A 59 26.62 -7.68 12.56
C GLU A 59 26.51 -6.39 11.75
N PHE A 60 25.56 -6.35 10.81
CA PHE A 60 25.29 -5.15 10.01
C PHE A 60 24.78 -3.97 10.83
N THR A 61 23.87 -4.21 11.79
CA THR A 61 23.30 -3.14 12.62
C THR A 61 24.37 -2.45 13.47
N ASN A 62 25.30 -3.23 14.03
CA ASN A 62 26.45 -2.68 14.76
C ASN A 62 27.35 -1.83 13.87
N VAL A 63 27.60 -2.29 12.64
CA VAL A 63 28.41 -1.55 11.66
C VAL A 63 27.73 -0.24 11.24
N ILE A 64 26.42 -0.26 11.02
CA ILE A 64 25.64 0.94 10.67
C ILE A 64 25.70 1.96 11.81
N ASN A 65 25.39 1.55 13.04
CA ASN A 65 25.36 2.45 14.19
C ASN A 65 26.72 3.10 14.49
N ASN A 66 27.82 2.36 14.31
CA ASN A 66 29.16 2.88 14.61
C ASN A 66 29.67 3.86 13.53
N ASN A 67 29.21 3.74 12.28
CA ASN A 67 29.75 4.51 11.15
C ASN A 67 28.81 5.61 10.64
N LEU A 68 27.53 5.60 11.03
CA LEU A 68 26.49 6.52 10.55
C LEU A 68 26.87 8.00 10.62
N ARG A 69 27.41 8.47 11.76
CA ARG A 69 27.80 9.88 11.92
C ARG A 69 28.95 10.28 11.00
N HIS A 70 29.97 9.42 10.89
CA HIS A 70 31.12 9.69 10.03
C HIS A 70 30.71 9.72 8.55
N ILE A 71 29.89 8.77 8.13
CA ILE A 71 29.39 8.70 6.75
C ILE A 71 28.46 9.88 6.44
N SER A 72 27.59 10.25 7.38
CA SER A 72 26.76 11.46 7.25
C SER A 72 27.60 12.71 7.00
N GLN A 73 28.68 12.90 7.77
CA GLN A 73 29.57 14.04 7.59
C GLN A 73 30.25 14.02 6.22
N GLN A 74 30.65 12.84 5.72
CA GLN A 74 31.20 12.70 4.38
C GLN A 74 30.19 13.08 3.29
N LEU A 75 28.93 12.68 3.45
CA LEU A 75 27.84 12.99 2.51
C LEU A 75 27.46 14.48 2.53
N GLU A 76 27.53 15.14 3.69
CA GLU A 76 27.30 16.59 3.82
C GLU A 76 28.35 17.45 3.08
N ILE A 77 29.54 16.91 2.81
CA ILE A 77 30.61 17.60 2.06
C ILE A 77 30.34 17.56 0.53
N GLY A 78 29.22 16.98 0.09
CA GLY A 78 28.78 16.94 -1.30
C GLY A 78 28.90 15.59 -1.99
N LEU A 79 29.22 14.52 -1.24
CA LEU A 79 29.14 13.15 -1.74
C LEU A 79 27.69 12.67 -1.74
N LEU A 80 27.24 12.11 -2.86
CA LEU A 80 25.88 11.58 -2.98
C LEU A 80 25.73 10.21 -2.33
N GLN A 81 26.78 9.39 -2.40
CA GLN A 81 26.78 8.00 -1.97
C GLN A 81 28.14 7.61 -1.39
N SER A 82 28.12 6.70 -0.41
CA SER A 82 29.30 6.08 0.18
C SER A 82 29.12 4.56 0.17
N ILE A 83 30.08 3.86 -0.42
CA ILE A 83 30.07 2.39 -0.55
C ILE A 83 31.16 1.84 0.36
N VAL A 84 30.77 0.93 1.25
CA VAL A 84 31.70 0.28 2.18
C VAL A 84 31.59 -1.23 2.06
N GLU A 85 32.68 -1.88 1.67
CA GLU A 85 32.78 -3.33 1.56
C GLU A 85 33.33 -3.92 2.87
N TYR A 86 32.59 -4.88 3.43
CA TYR A 86 32.96 -5.66 4.62
C TYR A 86 33.16 -7.13 4.23
N GLN A 87 33.79 -7.90 5.12
CA GLN A 87 34.01 -9.34 4.89
C GLN A 87 32.70 -10.13 4.69
N PHE A 88 31.60 -9.67 5.26
CA PHE A 88 30.30 -10.34 5.24
C PHE A 88 29.27 -9.65 4.33
N GLY A 89 29.69 -8.65 3.54
CA GLY A 89 28.82 -7.97 2.58
C GLY A 89 29.18 -6.51 2.30
N THR A 90 28.37 -5.85 1.48
CA THR A 90 28.53 -4.45 1.07
C THR A 90 27.41 -3.60 1.62
N VAL A 91 27.73 -2.42 2.13
CA VAL A 91 26.74 -1.43 2.56
C VAL A 91 26.90 -0.16 1.73
N ILE A 92 25.79 0.32 1.20
CA ILE A 92 25.70 1.55 0.43
C ILE A 92 24.86 2.55 1.20
N PHE A 93 25.45 3.70 1.49
CA PHE A 93 24.81 4.82 2.16
C PHE A 93 24.56 5.92 1.14
N SER A 94 23.30 6.23 0.90
CA SER A 94 22.84 7.20 -0.07
C SER A 94 22.20 8.39 0.65
N SER A 95 22.66 9.60 0.36
CA SER A 95 22.09 10.82 0.94
C SER A 95 20.73 11.11 0.30
N VAL A 96 19.67 11.05 1.10
CA VAL A 96 18.31 11.35 0.64
C VAL A 96 18.03 12.84 0.81
N GLY A 97 18.37 13.42 1.95
CA GLY A 97 18.15 14.85 2.23
C GLY A 97 18.94 15.29 3.46
N ARG A 98 18.65 16.48 4.00
CA ARG A 98 19.35 16.98 5.20
C ARG A 98 19.10 16.06 6.39
N GLY A 99 20.14 15.34 6.80
CA GLY A 99 20.08 14.48 7.98
C GLY A 99 19.36 13.14 7.78
N ALA A 100 19.13 12.70 6.54
CA ALA A 100 18.45 11.43 6.24
C ALA A 100 19.19 10.61 5.19
N LEU A 101 19.26 9.30 5.42
CA LEU A 101 20.06 8.34 4.67
C LEU A 101 19.23 7.13 4.25
N LEU A 102 19.39 6.72 3.00
CA LEU A 102 18.97 5.42 2.49
C LEU A 102 20.17 4.46 2.60
N ILE A 103 19.99 3.37 3.33
CA ILE A 103 21.03 2.37 3.60
C ILE A 103 20.62 1.08 2.91
N SER A 104 21.43 0.63 1.97
CA SER A 104 21.21 -0.59 1.20
C SER A 104 22.28 -1.60 1.56
N LEU A 105 21.89 -2.78 2.01
CA LEU A 105 22.81 -3.81 2.45
C LEU A 105 22.71 -5.04 1.56
N PHE A 106 23.89 -5.54 1.20
CA PHE A 106 24.08 -6.75 0.44
C PHE A 106 24.94 -7.69 1.27
N THR A 107 24.42 -8.88 1.58
CA THR A 107 25.07 -9.94 2.35
C THR A 107 25.92 -10.89 1.49
N GLN A 108 25.85 -10.70 0.16
CA GLN A 108 26.61 -11.44 -0.84
C GLN A 108 27.37 -10.47 -1.74
N LYS A 109 28.28 -11.00 -2.55
CA LYS A 109 28.99 -10.19 -3.55
C LYS A 109 28.08 -9.99 -4.76
N VAL A 110 27.80 -8.74 -5.09
CA VAL A 110 26.77 -8.38 -6.09
C VAL A 110 27.36 -7.50 -7.17
N ASN A 111 26.78 -7.55 -8.37
CA ASN A 111 27.05 -6.56 -9.40
C ASN A 111 26.43 -5.22 -9.00
N LEU A 112 27.27 -4.29 -8.55
CA LEU A 112 26.79 -2.99 -8.11
C LEU A 112 26.19 -2.17 -9.25
N THR A 113 26.63 -2.33 -10.50
CA THR A 113 26.27 -1.43 -11.60
C THR A 113 24.76 -1.34 -11.83
N GLU A 114 24.06 -2.48 -11.90
CA GLU A 114 22.61 -2.52 -12.11
C GLU A 114 21.84 -2.04 -10.86
N ASN A 115 22.36 -2.38 -9.68
CA ASN A 115 21.75 -2.00 -8.41
C ASN A 115 21.90 -0.50 -8.09
N MET A 116 22.97 0.15 -8.56
CA MET A 116 23.22 1.58 -8.32
C MET A 116 22.13 2.48 -8.90
N GLU A 117 21.65 2.18 -10.11
CA GLU A 117 20.60 2.97 -10.77
C GLU A 117 19.26 2.89 -10.01
N ILE A 118 18.92 1.69 -9.54
CA ILE A 118 17.73 1.44 -8.72
C ILE A 118 17.84 2.16 -7.37
N ILE A 119 19.01 2.10 -6.73
CA ILE A 119 19.29 2.81 -5.47
C ILE A 119 19.14 4.31 -5.67
N ASP A 120 19.63 4.86 -6.78
CA ASP A 120 19.58 6.30 -7.05
C ASP A 120 18.15 6.77 -7.35
N THR A 121 17.41 6.02 -8.17
CA THR A 121 15.98 6.30 -8.41
C THR A 121 15.21 6.24 -7.09
N THR A 122 15.46 5.22 -6.27
CA THR A 122 14.81 5.10 -4.96
C THR A 122 15.17 6.26 -4.04
N ARG A 123 16.44 6.69 -4.01
CA ARG A 123 16.89 7.84 -3.23
C ARG A 123 16.14 9.12 -3.61
N GLU A 124 15.97 9.40 -4.90
CA GLU A 124 15.23 10.57 -5.37
C GLU A 124 13.73 10.49 -5.05
N VAL A 125 13.12 9.32 -5.23
CA VAL A 125 11.71 9.08 -4.85
C VAL A 125 11.53 9.29 -3.35
N MET A 126 12.42 8.73 -2.53
CA MET A 126 12.41 8.89 -1.07
C MET A 126 12.58 10.35 -0.67
N LEU A 127 13.44 11.12 -1.34
CA LEU A 127 13.62 12.55 -1.10
C LEU A 127 12.31 13.31 -1.37
N HIS A 128 11.68 13.03 -2.51
CA HIS A 128 10.40 13.66 -2.87
C HIS A 128 9.33 13.42 -1.78
N ILE A 129 9.19 12.18 -1.31
CA ILE A 129 8.23 11.79 -0.27
C ILE A 129 8.58 12.45 1.06
N PHE A 130 9.85 12.40 1.45
CA PHE A 130 10.34 12.89 2.74
C PHE A 130 10.18 14.42 2.87
N GLU A 131 10.41 15.16 1.77
CA GLU A 131 10.14 16.60 1.70
C GLU A 131 8.68 16.95 1.42
N GLN A 132 7.80 15.95 1.26
CA GLN A 132 6.37 16.12 0.99
C GLN A 132 6.11 17.02 -0.23
N ARG A 133 6.91 16.84 -1.28
CA ARG A 133 6.75 17.60 -2.53
C ARG A 133 5.42 17.23 -3.21
N PRO A 134 4.80 18.17 -3.95
CA PRO A 134 3.54 17.90 -4.63
C PRO A 134 3.73 16.97 -5.85
N MET A 135 2.74 16.12 -6.12
CA MET A 135 2.71 15.19 -7.27
C MET A 135 2.13 15.81 -8.55
N THR A 136 2.31 17.12 -8.77
CA THR A 136 1.78 17.80 -9.96
C THR A 136 2.61 17.48 -11.21
N SER A 137 2.00 17.57 -12.39
CA SER A 137 2.70 17.35 -13.67
C SER A 137 3.93 18.25 -13.84
N ASP A 138 3.85 19.51 -13.38
CA ASP A 138 4.95 20.47 -13.44
C ASP A 138 6.11 20.09 -12.51
N GLN A 139 5.82 19.45 -11.36
CA GLN A 139 6.86 18.97 -10.45
C GLN A 139 7.48 17.67 -10.94
N LEU A 140 6.66 16.77 -11.51
CA LEU A 140 7.12 15.49 -12.03
C LEU A 140 7.99 15.64 -13.29
N SER A 141 7.78 16.68 -14.09
CA SER A 141 8.59 16.95 -15.29
C SER A 141 10.04 17.37 -14.99
N GLN A 142 10.35 17.68 -13.73
CA GLN A 142 11.70 18.03 -13.29
C GLN A 142 12.58 16.81 -12.99
N TYR A 143 11.98 15.62 -12.89
CA TYR A 143 12.70 14.38 -12.62
C TYR A 143 12.99 13.60 -13.91
N SER A 144 13.88 12.61 -13.81
CA SER A 144 14.01 11.60 -14.87
C SER A 144 12.70 10.83 -15.07
N GLU A 145 12.56 10.20 -16.23
CA GLU A 145 11.37 9.42 -16.56
C GLU A 145 11.15 8.26 -15.57
N ASP A 146 12.24 7.61 -15.14
CA ASP A 146 12.18 6.50 -14.17
C ASP A 146 11.66 6.95 -12.81
N VAL A 147 12.16 8.07 -12.28
CA VAL A 147 11.71 8.64 -11.00
C VAL A 147 10.26 9.10 -11.10
N ALA A 148 9.87 9.78 -12.19
CA ALA A 148 8.51 10.23 -12.39
C ALA A 148 7.52 9.05 -12.49
N ASN A 149 7.90 7.97 -13.18
CA ASN A 149 7.08 6.77 -13.30
C ASN A 149 6.95 6.03 -11.97
N GLU A 150 8.03 5.92 -11.21
CA GLU A 150 8.00 5.29 -9.89
C GLU A 150 7.15 6.09 -8.90
N LEU A 151 7.23 7.44 -8.90
CA LEU A 151 6.36 8.31 -8.09
C LEU A 151 4.87 8.13 -8.42
N ARG A 152 4.51 8.02 -9.71
CA ARG A 152 3.13 7.73 -10.13
C ARG A 152 2.67 6.36 -9.67
N ALA A 153 3.51 5.34 -9.83
CA ALA A 153 3.21 3.98 -9.40
C ALA A 153 3.08 3.89 -7.87
N LEU A 154 3.90 4.62 -7.12
CA LEU A 154 3.77 4.73 -5.67
C LEU A 154 2.49 5.44 -5.26
N SER A 155 2.16 6.58 -5.89
CA SER A 155 0.91 7.30 -5.62
C SER A 155 -0.31 6.40 -5.79
N LYS A 156 -0.34 5.60 -6.86
CA LYS A 156 -1.39 4.59 -7.05
C LYS A 156 -1.44 3.56 -5.92
N ARG A 157 -0.29 3.00 -5.51
CA ARG A 157 -0.22 2.05 -4.39
C ARG A 157 -0.70 2.65 -3.07
N VAL A 158 -0.30 3.89 -2.78
CA VAL A 158 -0.73 4.62 -1.58
C VAL A 158 -2.23 4.91 -1.64
N PHE A 159 -2.76 5.29 -2.80
CA PHE A 159 -4.19 5.48 -3.00
C PHE A 159 -4.99 4.17 -2.83
N ASP A 160 -4.51 3.07 -3.41
CA ASP A 160 -5.14 1.77 -3.27
C ASP A 160 -5.16 1.34 -1.79
N GLU A 161 -4.05 1.55 -1.07
CA GLU A 161 -3.98 1.30 0.38
C GLU A 161 -4.96 2.20 1.15
N MET A 162 -4.95 3.51 0.90
CA MET A 162 -5.90 4.48 1.48
C MET A 162 -7.32 4.01 1.31
N TYR A 163 -7.66 3.58 0.09
CA TYR A 163 -8.99 3.12 -0.21
C TYR A 163 -9.31 1.85 0.55
N THR A 164 -8.41 0.85 0.58
CA THR A 164 -8.62 -0.38 1.36
C THR A 164 -8.68 -0.17 2.87
N GLN A 165 -8.08 0.88 3.41
CA GLN A 165 -8.16 1.22 4.84
C GLN A 165 -9.32 2.17 5.17
N SER A 166 -9.95 2.78 4.15
CA SER A 166 -11.05 3.72 4.32
C SER A 166 -12.27 3.07 5.00
N SER A 167 -13.05 3.90 5.71
CA SER A 167 -14.35 3.48 6.27
C SER A 167 -15.31 3.02 5.19
N GLU A 168 -15.20 3.57 3.99
CA GLU A 168 -16.04 3.24 2.85
C GLU A 168 -15.73 1.84 2.29
N TYR A 169 -14.45 1.46 2.19
CA TYR A 169 -14.08 0.09 1.85
C TYR A 169 -14.52 -0.92 2.91
N LYS A 170 -14.32 -0.61 4.20
CA LYS A 170 -14.79 -1.48 5.28
C LYS A 170 -16.30 -1.68 5.23
N LYS A 171 -17.05 -0.58 5.02
CA LYS A 171 -18.51 -0.60 4.77
C LYS A 171 -18.83 -1.51 3.59
N ASN A 172 -18.16 -1.34 2.46
CA ASN A 172 -18.40 -2.14 1.26
C ASN A 172 -18.10 -3.64 1.46
N MET A 173 -17.06 -3.99 2.23
CA MET A 173 -16.77 -5.39 2.55
C MET A 173 -17.79 -5.98 3.54
N GLU A 174 -18.25 -5.22 4.54
CA GLU A 174 -19.30 -5.67 5.45
C GLU A 174 -20.63 -5.90 4.73
N ILE A 175 -21.01 -5.00 3.82
CA ILE A 175 -22.20 -5.16 2.97
C ILE A 175 -22.06 -6.39 2.08
N LEU A 176 -20.89 -6.61 1.47
CA LEU A 176 -20.62 -7.80 0.66
C LEU A 176 -20.80 -9.09 1.47
N ASP A 177 -20.25 -9.15 2.68
CA ASP A 177 -20.34 -10.32 3.54
C ASP A 177 -21.78 -10.61 3.98
N ASP A 178 -22.56 -9.57 4.26
CA ASP A 178 -23.98 -9.69 4.58
C ASP A 178 -24.80 -10.19 3.39
N ILE A 179 -24.56 -9.67 2.19
CA ILE A 179 -25.21 -10.13 0.96
C ILE A 179 -24.82 -11.59 0.68
N LYS A 180 -23.54 -11.97 0.83
CA LYS A 180 -23.10 -13.37 0.70
C LYS A 180 -23.84 -14.29 1.67
N SER A 181 -23.99 -13.88 2.93
CA SER A 181 -24.72 -14.62 3.96
C SER A 181 -26.19 -14.81 3.58
N LYS A 182 -26.84 -13.75 3.08
CA LYS A 182 -28.22 -13.76 2.60
C LYS A 182 -28.40 -14.68 1.38
N ILE A 183 -27.55 -14.57 0.37
CA ILE A 183 -27.59 -15.47 -0.81
C ILE A 183 -27.37 -16.92 -0.37
N SER A 184 -26.40 -17.17 0.52
CA SER A 184 -26.11 -18.51 1.02
C SER A 184 -27.28 -19.13 1.78
N SER A 185 -28.14 -18.33 2.43
CA SER A 185 -29.27 -18.86 3.20
C SER A 185 -30.42 -19.34 2.31
N VAL A 186 -30.50 -18.84 1.07
CA VAL A 186 -31.55 -19.19 0.11
C VAL A 186 -31.05 -20.18 -0.95
N MET A 187 -29.88 -19.92 -1.53
CA MET A 187 -29.35 -20.68 -2.66
C MET A 187 -28.30 -21.73 -2.26
N GLY A 188 -27.82 -21.69 -1.01
CA GLY A 188 -26.73 -22.55 -0.54
C GLY A 188 -25.34 -22.02 -0.91
N ARG A 189 -24.31 -22.49 -0.20
CA ARG A 189 -22.93 -21.95 -0.28
C ARG A 189 -22.25 -22.13 -1.65
N GLY A 190 -22.67 -23.12 -2.45
CA GLY A 190 -22.03 -23.45 -3.71
C GLY A 190 -22.28 -22.43 -4.83
N GLU A 191 -23.41 -21.72 -4.78
CA GLU A 191 -23.88 -20.85 -5.87
C GLU A 191 -23.52 -19.37 -5.64
N VAL A 192 -23.10 -18.99 -4.43
CA VAL A 192 -22.89 -17.60 -4.01
C VAL A 192 -21.87 -16.88 -4.89
N ASP A 193 -20.71 -17.49 -5.12
CA ASP A 193 -19.63 -16.86 -5.88
C ASP A 193 -19.98 -16.69 -7.36
N GLN A 194 -20.71 -17.65 -7.95
CA GLN A 194 -21.17 -17.57 -9.33
C GLN A 194 -22.20 -16.45 -9.50
N VAL A 195 -23.22 -16.41 -8.64
CA VAL A 195 -24.27 -15.39 -8.63
C VAL A 195 -23.67 -13.99 -8.51
N LEU A 196 -22.78 -13.79 -7.55
CA LEU A 196 -22.12 -12.49 -7.36
C LEU A 196 -21.23 -12.13 -8.55
N THR A 197 -20.49 -13.10 -9.12
CA THR A 197 -19.65 -12.84 -10.29
C THR A 197 -20.49 -12.35 -11.48
N MET A 198 -21.64 -12.98 -11.73
CA MET A 198 -22.55 -12.56 -12.80
C MET A 198 -23.10 -11.15 -12.54
N ALA A 199 -23.60 -10.89 -11.32
CA ALA A 199 -24.15 -9.59 -10.96
C ALA A 199 -23.11 -8.45 -11.03
N PHE A 200 -21.87 -8.68 -10.55
CA PHE A 200 -20.81 -7.67 -10.65
C PHE A 200 -20.38 -7.38 -12.08
N ASN A 201 -20.33 -8.41 -12.93
CA ASN A 201 -20.01 -8.24 -14.35
C ASN A 201 -21.06 -7.37 -15.05
N GLU A 202 -22.33 -7.54 -14.71
CA GLU A 202 -23.43 -6.80 -15.34
C GLU A 202 -23.53 -5.36 -14.82
N ILE A 203 -23.18 -5.11 -13.55
CA ILE A 203 -23.05 -3.76 -12.99
C ILE A 203 -21.77 -3.06 -13.48
N ALA A 204 -20.82 -3.81 -14.06
CA ALA A 204 -19.51 -3.33 -14.49
C ALA A 204 -18.71 -2.65 -13.35
N SER A 205 -18.88 -3.15 -12.13
CA SER A 205 -18.19 -2.66 -10.93
C SER A 205 -17.60 -3.81 -10.13
N SER A 206 -16.86 -3.48 -9.09
CA SER A 206 -16.29 -4.47 -8.16
C SER A 206 -16.69 -4.12 -6.74
N PRO A 207 -16.80 -5.10 -5.82
CA PRO A 207 -17.27 -4.87 -4.46
C PRO A 207 -16.54 -3.73 -3.74
N LYS A 208 -15.27 -3.51 -4.06
CA LYS A 208 -14.47 -2.45 -3.47
C LYS A 208 -15.04 -1.06 -3.79
N TRP A 209 -15.44 -0.84 -5.03
CA TRP A 209 -15.78 0.47 -5.61
C TRP A 209 -17.28 0.75 -5.70
N MET A 210 -18.10 -0.09 -5.08
CA MET A 210 -19.55 0.03 -5.14
C MET A 210 -20.04 1.26 -4.39
N THR A 211 -20.92 2.01 -5.04
CA THR A 211 -21.74 3.08 -4.47
C THR A 211 -23.02 2.52 -3.85
N GLU A 212 -23.72 3.34 -3.06
CA GLU A 212 -24.97 2.91 -2.41
C GLU A 212 -26.03 2.44 -3.41
N ASN A 213 -26.19 3.15 -4.53
CA ASN A 213 -27.16 2.79 -5.56
C ASN A 213 -26.77 1.48 -6.27
N GLU A 214 -25.48 1.25 -6.51
CA GLU A 214 -25.00 0.02 -7.12
C GLU A 214 -25.21 -1.19 -6.20
N TRP A 215 -25.08 -1.03 -4.88
CA TRP A 215 -25.41 -2.10 -3.94
C TRP A 215 -26.89 -2.47 -3.96
N ILE A 216 -27.78 -1.48 -4.05
CA ILE A 216 -29.23 -1.74 -4.17
C ILE A 216 -29.53 -2.45 -5.48
N LEU A 217 -28.96 -1.97 -6.58
CA LEU A 217 -29.11 -2.60 -7.90
C LEU A 217 -28.60 -4.06 -7.88
N LEU A 218 -27.45 -4.33 -7.26
CA LEU A 218 -26.91 -5.68 -7.12
C LEU A 218 -27.87 -6.62 -6.40
N VAL A 219 -28.44 -6.17 -5.28
CA VAL A 219 -29.39 -6.99 -4.52
C VAL A 219 -30.67 -7.23 -5.33
N GLU A 220 -31.16 -6.22 -6.05
CA GLU A 220 -32.33 -6.36 -6.94
C GLU A 220 -32.06 -7.39 -8.05
N MET A 221 -30.92 -7.30 -8.75
CA MET A 221 -30.56 -8.24 -9.81
C MET A 221 -30.39 -9.67 -9.29
N VAL A 222 -29.74 -9.85 -8.14
CA VAL A 222 -29.63 -11.18 -7.52
C VAL A 222 -31.02 -11.76 -7.23
N ILE A 223 -31.95 -10.94 -6.73
CA ILE A 223 -33.31 -11.42 -6.41
C ILE A 223 -34.11 -11.71 -7.68
N GLU A 224 -34.12 -10.81 -8.64
CA GLU A 224 -34.97 -10.89 -9.84
C GLU A 224 -34.42 -11.87 -10.88
N ASP A 225 -33.09 -11.91 -11.06
CA ASP A 225 -32.47 -12.66 -12.16
C ASP A 225 -31.93 -14.03 -11.72
N GLN A 226 -31.69 -14.24 -10.41
CA GLN A 226 -31.14 -15.50 -9.89
C GLN A 226 -32.12 -16.21 -8.95
N ILE A 227 -32.68 -15.52 -7.95
CA ILE A 227 -33.56 -16.16 -6.96
C ILE A 227 -34.97 -16.43 -7.53
N ARG A 228 -35.59 -15.45 -8.19
CA ARG A 228 -36.96 -15.59 -8.70
C ARG A 228 -37.11 -16.73 -9.71
N PRO A 229 -36.20 -16.93 -10.69
CA PRO A 229 -36.32 -18.04 -11.65
C PRO A 229 -36.15 -19.42 -11.02
N LEU A 230 -35.35 -19.54 -9.94
CA LEU A 230 -35.01 -20.82 -9.32
C LEU A 230 -35.94 -21.20 -8.16
N HIS A 231 -36.40 -20.23 -7.38
CA HIS A 231 -37.15 -20.45 -6.14
C HIS A 231 -38.59 -19.90 -6.18
N GLY A 232 -38.96 -19.18 -7.26
CA GLY A 232 -40.31 -18.68 -7.50
C GLY A 232 -40.65 -17.36 -6.82
N ASP A 233 -41.80 -16.79 -7.20
CA ASP A 233 -42.20 -15.42 -6.84
C ASP A 233 -42.32 -15.19 -5.33
N TYR A 234 -42.88 -16.17 -4.60
CA TYR A 234 -43.08 -16.04 -3.16
C TYR A 234 -41.74 -15.86 -2.41
N VAL A 235 -40.72 -16.65 -2.75
CA VAL A 235 -39.40 -16.58 -2.10
C VAL A 235 -38.69 -15.29 -2.50
N ALA A 236 -38.74 -14.91 -3.78
CA ALA A 236 -38.16 -13.67 -4.27
C ALA A 236 -38.78 -12.43 -3.61
N ASP A 237 -40.09 -12.38 -3.47
CA ASP A 237 -40.79 -11.26 -2.84
C ASP A 237 -40.49 -11.18 -1.34
N MET A 238 -40.34 -12.31 -0.64
CA MET A 238 -39.84 -12.31 0.74
C MET A 238 -38.41 -11.75 0.83
N CYS A 239 -37.49 -12.21 -0.03
CA CYS A 239 -36.12 -11.71 -0.07
C CYS A 239 -36.09 -10.20 -0.35
N LYS A 240 -36.94 -9.73 -1.28
CA LYS A 240 -37.03 -8.31 -1.63
C LYS A 240 -37.48 -7.44 -0.44
N ASN A 241 -38.49 -7.92 0.28
CA ASN A 241 -39.04 -7.20 1.43
C ASN A 241 -38.14 -7.24 2.67
N GLU A 242 -37.26 -8.24 2.79
CA GLU A 242 -36.35 -8.38 3.93
C GLU A 242 -34.96 -7.79 3.65
N TRP A 243 -34.37 -8.09 2.49
CA TRP A 243 -32.98 -7.78 2.20
C TRP A 243 -32.79 -6.32 1.80
N LEU A 244 -33.64 -5.79 0.91
CA LEU A 244 -33.47 -4.41 0.44
C LEU A 244 -33.59 -3.39 1.58
N PRO A 245 -34.58 -3.47 2.50
CA PRO A 245 -34.64 -2.52 3.61
C PRO A 245 -33.48 -2.66 4.59
N ASP A 246 -33.00 -3.88 4.84
CA ASP A 246 -31.87 -4.12 5.74
C ASP A 246 -30.57 -3.56 5.16
N ILE A 247 -30.28 -3.82 3.88
CA ILE A 247 -29.11 -3.30 3.19
C ILE A 247 -29.18 -1.78 3.08
N LYS A 248 -30.34 -1.18 2.74
CA LYS A 248 -30.52 0.29 2.74
C LYS A 248 -30.20 0.90 4.09
N ARG A 249 -30.75 0.33 5.17
CA ARG A 249 -30.49 0.79 6.53
C ARG A 249 -29.00 0.69 6.89
N LYS A 250 -28.33 -0.39 6.50
CA LYS A 250 -26.88 -0.54 6.73
C LYS A 250 -26.06 0.46 5.92
N LEU A 251 -26.46 0.77 4.69
CA LEU A 251 -25.80 1.81 3.89
C LEU A 251 -25.97 3.20 4.54
N GLU A 252 -27.17 3.53 5.03
CA GLU A 252 -27.49 4.80 5.68
C GLU A 252 -26.86 4.94 7.09
N ALA A 253 -26.77 3.87 7.87
CA ALA A 253 -26.28 3.89 9.25
C ALA A 253 -24.80 4.28 9.40
N PHE A 254 -24.02 4.17 8.33
CA PHE A 254 -22.60 4.56 8.32
C PHE A 254 -22.35 6.05 8.00
N VAL A 255 -23.42 6.84 7.78
CA VAL A 255 -23.34 8.28 7.47
C VAL A 255 -23.39 9.16 8.74
N LEU A 256 -23.62 8.57 9.93
CA LEU A 256 -23.67 9.24 11.24
C LEU A 256 -22.41 8.95 12.09
#